data_AF-A0A949B3C3-F1
#
_entry.id   AF-A0A949B3C3-F1
#
_cell.length_a   1.000
_cell.length_b   1.000
_cell.length_c   1.000
_cell.angle_alpha   90.00
_cell.angle_beta   90.00
_cell.angle_gamma   90.00
#
_symmetry.space_group_name_H-M   'P 1'
#
loop_
_entity.id
_entity.type
_entity.pdbx_description
1 polymer ?
#
loop_
_entity_poly.entity_id
_entity_poly.type
_entity_poly.pdbx_seq_one_letter_code
_entity_poly.pdbx_strand_id
1 'polypeptide(L)'
;METYFKRYYDQIFSDPQQLLNLTIRVLAILVAAAIGWWIFNVITKKIRNKYHDRPFFKNNDHLFFLVKRAGHYSILALAGIWLVNLFKAPFVERIFFAFLIILLTSIANSIVNSFLPYLEHNIAVKTKTAVDNVILDLFKKFSGIIIYTIGGIMALDAMGFNIMPFVAGAGVAGIAIGFAAKDTLSNLIAGVLLIIDRPFEVGDRIEVWSAPKNAATWGDVIHIGLRATKIRTTDNIVIIIPNNEIMKRDIINYTTVTKEIRVRIPIGIAYDADIKKAKELI
;
A
#
# COMPACT_ATOMS: atom_id res chain seq x y z
N MET A 1 36.89 -21.40 19.21
CA MET A 1 36.55 -21.13 17.80
C MET A 1 37.76 -20.58 17.04
N GLU A 2 38.56 -19.67 17.62
CA GLU A 2 39.85 -19.20 17.06
C GLU A 2 40.82 -20.34 16.67
N THR A 3 40.89 -21.40 17.47
CA THR A 3 41.79 -22.55 17.25
C THR A 3 41.47 -23.37 16.00
N TYR A 4 40.23 -23.38 15.52
CA TYR A 4 39.86 -24.09 14.29
C TYR A 4 40.19 -23.27 13.04
N PHE A 5 39.87 -21.97 13.06
CA PHE A 5 40.20 -21.05 11.97
C PHE A 5 41.69 -20.95 11.75
N LYS A 6 42.45 -20.75 12.84
CA LYS A 6 43.91 -20.67 12.77
C LYS A 6 44.50 -21.94 12.17
N ARG A 7 44.03 -23.12 12.60
CA ARG A 7 44.51 -24.42 12.10
C ARG A 7 44.11 -24.70 10.63
N TYR A 8 42.93 -24.28 10.21
CA TYR A 8 42.47 -24.41 8.81
C TYR A 8 43.24 -23.49 7.87
N TYR A 9 43.46 -22.23 8.28
CA TYR A 9 44.29 -21.30 7.52
C TYR A 9 45.75 -21.75 7.49
N ASP A 10 46.32 -22.14 8.63
CA ASP A 10 47.69 -22.64 8.69
C ASP A 10 47.87 -23.88 7.82
N GLN A 11 46.90 -24.81 7.74
CA GLN A 11 46.94 -25.97 6.82
C GLN A 11 46.88 -25.58 5.34
N ILE A 12 46.02 -24.64 4.96
CA ILE A 12 45.91 -24.21 3.55
C ILE A 12 47.19 -23.49 3.12
N PHE A 13 47.73 -22.61 3.96
CA PHE A 13 48.90 -21.80 3.63
C PHE A 13 50.24 -22.53 3.78
N SER A 14 50.26 -23.70 4.44
CA SER A 14 51.46 -24.55 4.56
C SER A 14 51.57 -25.64 3.49
N ASP A 15 50.49 -25.96 2.77
CA ASP A 15 50.47 -26.96 1.70
C ASP A 15 50.27 -26.31 0.31
N PRO A 16 51.32 -26.28 -0.55
CA PRO A 16 51.24 -25.70 -1.89
C PRO A 16 50.12 -26.26 -2.77
N GLN A 17 49.75 -27.54 -2.59
CA GLN A 17 48.71 -28.20 -3.39
C GLN A 17 47.31 -27.68 -3.02
N GLN A 18 47.08 -27.38 -1.73
CA GLN A 18 45.80 -26.85 -1.25
C GLN A 18 45.60 -25.39 -1.66
N LEU A 19 46.67 -24.57 -1.57
CA LEU A 19 46.69 -23.22 -2.11
C LEU A 19 46.37 -23.18 -3.61
N LEU A 20 46.98 -24.07 -4.40
CA LEU A 20 46.70 -24.17 -5.84
C LEU A 20 45.24 -24.55 -6.12
N ASN A 21 44.68 -25.53 -5.41
CA ASN A 21 43.28 -25.91 -5.58
C ASN A 21 42.30 -24.80 -5.19
N LEU A 22 42.61 -24.06 -4.12
CA LEU A 22 41.82 -22.90 -3.70
C LEU A 22 41.83 -21.81 -4.77
N THR A 23 43.02 -21.45 -5.29
CA THR A 23 43.15 -20.39 -6.30
C THR A 23 42.46 -20.77 -7.61
N ILE A 24 42.55 -22.04 -8.05
CA ILE A 24 41.81 -22.54 -9.22
C ILE A 24 40.30 -22.40 -9.02
N ARG A 25 39.76 -22.76 -7.85
CA ARG A 25 38.31 -22.64 -7.56
C ARG A 25 37.86 -21.17 -7.54
N VAL A 26 38.64 -20.28 -6.94
CA VAL A 26 38.37 -18.83 -6.95
C VAL A 26 38.34 -18.31 -8.39
N LEU A 27 39.37 -18.63 -9.18
CA LEU A 27 39.45 -18.23 -10.58
C LEU A 27 38.28 -18.78 -11.39
N ALA A 28 37.91 -20.04 -11.20
CA ALA A 28 36.77 -20.65 -11.88
C ALA A 28 35.45 -19.92 -11.57
N ILE A 29 35.21 -19.57 -10.30
CA ILE A 29 34.01 -18.81 -9.89
C ILE A 29 34.01 -17.41 -10.52
N LEU A 30 35.14 -16.70 -10.49
CA LEU A 30 35.26 -15.36 -11.07
C LEU A 30 35.07 -15.37 -12.60
N VAL A 31 35.66 -16.35 -13.28
CA VAL A 31 35.50 -16.53 -14.73
C VAL A 31 34.06 -16.88 -15.08
N ALA A 32 33.42 -17.80 -14.34
CA ALA A 32 32.01 -18.15 -14.54
C ALA A 32 31.10 -16.92 -14.33
N ALA A 33 31.36 -16.11 -13.30
CA ALA A 33 30.63 -14.87 -13.06
C ALA A 33 30.83 -13.83 -14.18
N ALA A 34 32.06 -13.66 -14.67
CA ALA A 34 32.37 -12.76 -15.78
C ALA A 34 31.70 -13.20 -17.10
N ILE A 35 31.72 -14.50 -17.39
CA ILE A 35 31.01 -15.09 -18.54
C ILE A 35 29.50 -14.86 -18.40
N GLY A 36 28.93 -15.16 -17.22
CA GLY A 36 27.51 -14.91 -16.94
C GLY A 36 27.12 -13.45 -17.10
N TRP A 37 27.95 -12.53 -16.60
CA TRP A 37 27.77 -11.08 -16.75
C TRP A 37 27.78 -10.64 -18.22
N TRP A 38 28.74 -11.16 -19.00
CA TRP A 38 28.83 -10.87 -20.43
C TRP A 38 27.62 -11.41 -21.20
N ILE A 39 27.27 -12.68 -21.01
CA ILE A 39 26.10 -13.33 -21.63
C ILE A 39 24.82 -12.57 -21.29
N PHE A 40 24.60 -12.23 -20.03
CA PHE A 40 23.42 -11.51 -19.57
C PHE A 40 23.31 -10.13 -20.25
N ASN A 41 24.41 -9.40 -20.37
CA ASN A 41 24.44 -8.11 -21.06
C ASN A 41 24.17 -8.24 -22.57
N VAL A 42 24.70 -9.28 -23.21
CA VAL A 42 24.43 -9.58 -24.62
C VAL A 42 22.94 -9.89 -24.83
N ILE A 43 22.36 -10.78 -24.01
CA ILE A 43 20.96 -11.18 -24.08
C ILE A 43 20.04 -9.97 -23.84
N THR A 44 20.25 -9.21 -22.77
CA THR A 44 19.42 -8.03 -22.46
C THR A 44 19.53 -6.95 -23.54
N LYS A 45 20.72 -6.73 -24.12
CA LYS A 45 20.90 -5.82 -25.27
C LYS A 45 20.13 -6.33 -26.50
N LYS A 46 20.19 -7.63 -26.78
CA LYS A 46 19.49 -8.25 -27.91
C LYS A 46 17.97 -8.21 -27.75
N ILE A 47 17.45 -8.51 -26.56
CA ILE A 47 16.02 -8.42 -26.22
C ILE A 47 15.55 -6.97 -26.36
N ARG A 48 16.28 -6.02 -25.76
CA ARG A 48 15.95 -4.59 -25.88
C ARG A 48 15.83 -4.20 -27.35
N ASN A 49 16.85 -4.47 -28.16
CA ASN A 49 16.83 -4.09 -29.57
C ASN A 49 15.73 -4.81 -30.39
N LYS A 50 15.34 -6.03 -30.01
CA LYS A 50 14.29 -6.80 -30.72
C LYS A 50 12.87 -6.36 -30.37
N TYR A 51 12.64 -5.87 -29.16
CA TYR A 51 11.30 -5.57 -28.64
C TYR A 51 11.05 -4.10 -28.33
N HIS A 52 12.03 -3.20 -28.57
CA HIS A 52 11.93 -1.77 -28.28
C HIS A 52 10.71 -1.11 -28.94
N ASP A 53 10.35 -1.51 -30.16
CA ASP A 53 9.24 -0.90 -30.92
C ASP A 53 7.84 -1.36 -30.47
N ARG A 54 7.75 -2.33 -29.55
CA ARG A 54 6.45 -2.76 -29.01
C ARG A 54 5.91 -1.69 -28.05
N PRO A 55 4.59 -1.41 -28.05
CA PRO A 55 3.99 -0.35 -27.24
C PRO A 55 4.25 -0.51 -25.73
N PHE A 56 4.40 -1.74 -25.24
CA PHE A 56 4.77 -2.02 -23.85
C PHE A 56 6.20 -1.58 -23.49
N PHE A 57 7.15 -1.63 -24.41
CA PHE A 57 8.56 -1.35 -24.15
C PHE A 57 8.96 0.08 -24.50
N LYS A 58 8.29 0.69 -25.49
CA LYS A 58 8.52 2.07 -25.93
C LYS A 58 8.27 3.12 -24.85
N ASN A 59 7.32 2.85 -23.93
CA ASN A 59 7.00 3.75 -22.82
C ASN A 59 7.71 3.36 -21.51
N ASN A 60 8.48 2.26 -21.50
CA ASN A 60 8.91 1.59 -20.27
C ASN A 60 10.41 1.31 -20.21
N ASP A 61 11.25 2.25 -20.61
CA ASP A 61 12.72 2.10 -20.54
C ASP A 61 13.23 1.82 -19.11
N HIS A 62 12.51 2.28 -18.08
CA HIS A 62 12.78 1.96 -16.68
C HIS A 62 12.69 0.46 -16.36
N LEU A 63 11.80 -0.30 -17.01
CA LEU A 63 11.70 -1.75 -16.80
C LEU A 63 12.97 -2.46 -17.25
N PHE A 64 13.55 -2.06 -18.38
CA PHE A 64 14.83 -2.63 -18.83
C PHE A 64 15.97 -2.30 -17.88
N PHE A 65 15.98 -1.09 -17.31
CA PHE A 65 16.94 -0.73 -16.28
C PHE A 65 16.81 -1.62 -15.04
N LEU A 66 15.58 -1.85 -14.56
CA LEU A 66 15.31 -2.74 -13.42
C LEU A 66 15.74 -4.18 -13.69
N VAL A 67 15.37 -4.74 -14.85
CA VAL A 67 15.75 -6.11 -15.24
C VAL A 67 17.27 -6.25 -15.31
N LYS A 68 17.96 -5.28 -15.92
CA LYS A 68 19.42 -5.28 -15.96
C LYS A 68 20.02 -5.22 -14.56
N ARG A 69 19.56 -4.30 -13.72
CA ARG A 69 20.08 -4.12 -12.38
C ARG A 69 19.85 -5.37 -11.51
N ALA A 70 18.65 -5.95 -11.57
CA ALA A 70 18.33 -7.20 -10.90
C ALA A 70 19.22 -8.35 -11.36
N GLY A 71 19.41 -8.52 -12.67
CA GLY A 71 20.27 -9.59 -13.19
C GLY A 71 21.75 -9.43 -12.78
N HIS A 72 22.30 -8.22 -12.79
CA HIS A 72 23.65 -7.98 -12.28
C HIS A 72 23.78 -8.32 -10.80
N TYR A 73 22.80 -7.95 -9.97
CA TYR A 73 22.81 -8.29 -8.55
C TYR A 73 22.64 -9.80 -8.32
N SER A 74 21.85 -10.49 -9.13
CA SER A 74 21.71 -11.95 -9.07
C SER A 74 23.03 -12.67 -9.39
N ILE A 75 23.77 -12.19 -10.40
CA ILE A 75 25.09 -12.76 -10.76
C ILE A 75 26.09 -12.52 -9.64
N LEU A 76 26.13 -11.30 -9.08
CA LEU A 76 26.97 -10.97 -7.92
C LEU A 76 26.61 -11.81 -6.68
N ALA A 77 25.32 -12.02 -6.43
CA ALA A 77 24.83 -12.82 -5.33
C ALA A 77 25.26 -14.28 -5.48
N LEU A 78 25.03 -14.91 -6.64
CA LEU A 78 25.41 -16.29 -6.89
C LEU A 78 26.93 -16.50 -6.80
N ALA A 79 27.71 -15.61 -7.43
CA ALA A 79 29.16 -15.67 -7.37
C ALA A 79 29.68 -15.47 -5.94
N GLY A 80 29.11 -14.50 -5.22
CA GLY A 80 29.50 -14.21 -3.85
C GLY A 80 29.13 -15.33 -2.86
N ILE A 81 27.96 -15.97 -2.99
CA ILE A 81 27.58 -17.14 -2.16
C ILE A 81 28.61 -18.27 -2.36
N TRP A 82 28.95 -18.59 -3.60
CA TRP A 82 29.94 -19.62 -3.91
C TRP A 82 31.34 -19.25 -3.37
N LEU A 83 31.73 -17.99 -3.48
CA LEU A 83 33.04 -17.50 -3.03
C LEU A 83 33.14 -17.52 -1.50
N VAL A 84 32.14 -17.02 -0.79
CA VAL A 84 32.10 -16.99 0.69
C VAL A 84 32.12 -18.41 1.26
N ASN A 85 31.34 -19.33 0.69
CA ASN A 85 31.30 -20.73 1.11
C ASN A 85 32.65 -21.45 0.95
N LEU A 86 33.51 -20.98 0.03
CA LEU A 86 34.85 -21.54 -0.16
C LEU A 86 35.77 -21.26 1.02
N PHE A 87 35.69 -20.05 1.61
CA PHE A 87 36.55 -19.63 2.72
C PHE A 87 36.03 -20.06 4.09
N LYS A 88 34.78 -20.54 4.18
CA LYS A 88 34.13 -21.00 5.43
C LYS A 88 34.29 -20.02 6.59
N ALA A 89 34.24 -18.72 6.30
CA ALA A 89 34.44 -17.64 7.28
C ALA A 89 33.10 -17.01 7.68
N PRO A 90 32.52 -17.36 8.85
CA PRO A 90 31.17 -16.95 9.25
C PRO A 90 31.00 -15.44 9.36
N PHE A 91 32.06 -14.73 9.74
CA PHE A 91 32.02 -13.27 9.80
C PHE A 91 31.87 -12.63 8.41
N VAL A 92 32.62 -13.13 7.42
CA VAL A 92 32.55 -12.67 6.03
C VAL A 92 31.19 -13.03 5.43
N GLU A 93 30.67 -14.21 5.74
CA GLU A 93 29.36 -14.69 5.32
C GLU A 93 28.23 -13.77 5.79
N ARG A 94 28.23 -13.41 7.07
CA ARG A 94 27.26 -12.48 7.66
C ARG A 94 27.29 -11.09 7.01
N ILE A 95 28.48 -10.53 6.80
CA ILE A 95 28.65 -9.23 6.12
C ILE A 95 28.15 -9.33 4.67
N PHE A 96 28.47 -10.41 3.98
CA PHE A 96 28.04 -10.62 2.60
C PHE A 96 26.52 -10.72 2.49
N PHE A 97 25.85 -11.47 3.37
CA PHE A 97 24.38 -11.55 3.38
C PHE A 97 23.73 -10.21 3.73
N ALA A 98 24.27 -9.47 4.70
CA ALA A 98 23.80 -8.13 5.02
C ALA A 98 23.90 -7.19 3.80
N PHE A 99 25.03 -7.22 3.08
CA PHE A 99 25.19 -6.48 1.83
C PHE A 99 24.19 -6.89 0.74
N LEU A 100 23.96 -8.20 0.57
CA LEU A 100 22.99 -8.75 -0.38
C LEU A 100 21.56 -8.25 -0.06
N ILE A 101 21.18 -8.25 1.23
CA ILE A 101 19.89 -7.72 1.68
C ILE A 101 19.72 -6.24 1.30
N ILE A 102 20.75 -5.41 1.47
CA ILE A 102 20.71 -3.99 1.07
C ILE A 102 20.56 -3.84 -0.45
N LEU A 103 21.24 -4.67 -1.25
CA LEU A 103 21.07 -4.68 -2.70
C LEU A 103 19.63 -5.03 -3.11
N LEU A 104 19.03 -6.06 -2.49
CA LEU A 104 17.65 -6.45 -2.72
C LEU A 104 16.67 -5.36 -2.29
N THR A 105 16.92 -4.71 -1.15
CA THR A 105 16.14 -3.58 -0.65
C THR A 105 16.11 -2.44 -1.67
N SER A 106 17.26 -2.16 -2.30
CA SER A 106 17.33 -1.11 -3.31
C SER A 106 16.61 -1.50 -4.61
N ILE A 107 16.57 -2.80 -4.98
CA ILE A 107 15.69 -3.28 -6.07
C ILE A 107 14.23 -3.07 -5.69
N ALA A 108 13.80 -3.49 -4.49
CA ALA A 108 12.42 -3.35 -4.04
C ALA A 108 11.96 -1.88 -4.10
N ASN A 109 12.77 -0.95 -3.59
CA ASN A 109 12.50 0.48 -3.70
C ASN A 109 12.47 0.97 -5.16
N SER A 110 13.31 0.42 -6.03
CA SER A 110 13.33 0.81 -7.44
C SER A 110 12.09 0.30 -8.20
N ILE A 111 11.56 -0.87 -7.83
CA ILE A 111 10.30 -1.39 -8.37
C ILE A 111 9.16 -0.44 -7.98
N VAL A 112 9.06 -0.05 -6.72
CA VAL A 112 8.04 0.90 -6.24
C VAL A 112 8.13 2.23 -6.99
N ASN A 113 9.33 2.82 -7.07
CA ASN A 113 9.55 4.09 -7.77
C ASN A 113 9.32 4.00 -9.28
N SER A 114 9.48 2.83 -9.88
CA SER A 114 9.18 2.62 -11.30
C SER A 114 7.68 2.41 -11.54
N PHE A 115 6.97 1.78 -10.60
CA PHE A 115 5.53 1.53 -10.70
C PHE A 115 4.70 2.80 -10.47
N LEU A 116 5.20 3.70 -9.62
CA LEU A 116 4.52 4.94 -9.25
C LEU A 116 4.13 5.81 -10.46
N PRO A 117 5.05 6.21 -11.37
CA PRO A 117 4.71 6.98 -12.57
C PRO A 117 3.67 6.30 -13.48
N TYR A 118 3.59 4.97 -13.49
CA TYR A 118 2.53 4.26 -14.23
C TYR A 118 1.16 4.44 -13.60
N LEU A 119 1.09 4.44 -12.27
CA LEU A 119 -0.14 4.79 -11.55
C LEU A 119 -0.51 6.26 -11.85
N GLU A 120 0.46 7.18 -11.84
CA GLU A 120 0.21 8.59 -12.18
C GLU A 120 -0.37 8.73 -13.58
N HIS A 121 0.27 8.14 -14.60
CA HIS A 121 -0.18 8.32 -15.97
C HIS A 121 -1.56 7.68 -16.25
N ASN A 122 -1.87 6.55 -15.63
CA ASN A 122 -3.14 5.86 -15.86
C ASN A 122 -4.31 6.39 -15.00
N ILE A 123 -4.02 6.98 -13.84
CA ILE A 123 -5.02 7.47 -12.88
C ILE A 123 -5.16 8.99 -12.97
N ALA A 124 -4.06 9.76 -13.01
CA ALA A 124 -4.08 11.23 -13.00
C ALA A 124 -4.53 11.86 -14.33
N VAL A 125 -4.55 11.12 -15.45
CA VAL A 125 -5.15 11.62 -16.71
C VAL A 125 -6.67 11.81 -16.58
N LYS A 126 -7.33 11.19 -15.61
CA LYS A 126 -8.77 11.40 -15.33
C LYS A 126 -9.05 12.49 -14.30
N THR A 127 -8.07 12.97 -13.55
CA THR A 127 -8.21 14.03 -12.53
C THR A 127 -7.04 15.02 -12.60
N LYS A 128 -7.27 16.20 -13.20
CA LYS A 128 -6.30 17.32 -13.20
C LYS A 128 -6.28 18.02 -11.84
N THR A 129 -5.89 17.35 -10.77
CA THR A 129 -5.87 17.93 -9.41
C THR A 129 -4.48 17.93 -8.81
N ALA A 130 -4.04 19.09 -8.29
CA ALA A 130 -2.78 19.25 -7.57
C ALA A 130 -2.65 18.30 -6.35
N VAL A 131 -3.79 17.80 -5.86
CA VAL A 131 -3.88 16.82 -4.76
C VAL A 131 -3.23 15.47 -5.12
N ASP A 132 -3.36 15.03 -6.37
CA ASP A 132 -2.85 13.71 -6.79
C ASP A 132 -1.32 13.67 -6.72
N ASN A 133 -0.65 14.72 -7.20
CA ASN A 133 0.81 14.85 -7.14
C ASN A 133 1.33 14.87 -5.69
N VAL A 134 0.63 15.54 -4.78
CA VAL A 134 1.01 15.59 -3.36
C VAL A 134 0.90 14.21 -2.72
N ILE A 135 -0.18 13.47 -2.96
CA ILE A 135 -0.37 12.11 -2.42
C ILE A 135 0.70 11.17 -2.96
N LEU A 136 0.98 11.23 -4.26
CA LEU A 136 1.98 10.40 -4.91
C LEU A 136 3.39 10.67 -4.36
N ASP A 137 3.77 11.94 -4.21
CA ASP A 137 5.06 12.31 -3.63
C ASP A 137 5.21 11.90 -2.17
N LEU A 138 4.15 12.02 -1.37
CA LEU A 138 4.13 11.50 0.00
C LEU A 138 4.32 9.97 -0.01
N PHE A 139 3.61 9.26 -0.88
CA PHE A 139 3.75 7.81 -0.99
C PHE A 139 5.18 7.40 -1.38
N LYS A 140 5.80 8.05 -2.37
CA LYS A 140 7.19 7.74 -2.77
C LYS A 140 8.16 7.90 -1.59
N LYS A 141 8.03 9.00 -0.84
CA LYS A 141 8.90 9.30 0.31
C LYS A 141 8.69 8.28 1.43
N PHE A 142 7.44 8.01 1.82
CA PHE A 142 7.14 7.06 2.89
C PHE A 142 7.50 5.62 2.51
N SER A 143 7.21 5.17 1.28
CA SER A 143 7.59 3.83 0.84
C SER A 143 9.09 3.62 0.88
N GLY A 144 9.88 4.63 0.46
CA GLY A 144 11.33 4.57 0.51
C GLY A 144 11.85 4.43 1.94
N ILE A 145 11.35 5.26 2.86
CA ILE A 145 11.73 5.21 4.29
C ILE A 145 11.40 3.84 4.88
N ILE A 146 10.21 3.31 4.63
CA ILE A 146 9.77 2.00 5.15
C ILE A 146 10.66 0.88 4.60
N ILE A 147 10.86 0.84 3.28
CA ILE A 147 11.64 -0.21 2.61
C ILE A 147 13.09 -0.23 3.13
N TYR A 148 13.75 0.93 3.19
CA TYR A 148 15.13 1.01 3.69
C TYR A 148 15.25 0.72 5.19
N THR A 149 14.25 1.10 5.99
CA THR A 149 14.23 0.76 7.43
C THR A 149 14.12 -0.75 7.62
N ILE A 150 13.19 -1.41 6.92
CA ILE A 150 13.03 -2.88 6.97
C ILE A 150 14.32 -3.57 6.47
N GLY A 151 14.85 -3.13 5.33
CA GLY A 151 16.09 -3.67 4.77
C GLY A 151 17.29 -3.52 5.71
N GLY A 152 17.40 -2.38 6.40
CA GLY A 152 18.42 -2.15 7.41
C GLY A 152 18.30 -3.07 8.61
N ILE A 153 17.08 -3.25 9.13
CA ILE A 153 16.81 -4.20 10.24
C ILE A 153 17.16 -5.63 9.82
N MET A 154 16.75 -6.07 8.63
CA MET A 154 17.08 -7.40 8.11
C MET A 154 18.60 -7.59 7.91
N ALA A 155 19.31 -6.54 7.48
CA ALA A 155 20.76 -6.59 7.36
C ALA A 155 21.45 -6.73 8.73
N LEU A 156 20.94 -6.08 9.77
CA LEU A 156 21.43 -6.26 11.15
C LEU A 156 21.18 -7.69 11.66
N ASP A 157 20.02 -8.26 11.35
CA ASP A 157 19.70 -9.66 11.69
C ASP A 157 20.69 -10.63 11.03
N ALA A 158 21.00 -10.42 9.74
CA ALA A 158 22.00 -11.22 9.03
C ALA A 158 23.42 -11.10 9.62
N MET A 159 23.73 -9.97 10.28
CA MET A 159 24.98 -9.80 11.03
C MET A 159 24.97 -10.52 12.40
N GLY A 160 23.82 -11.00 12.85
CA GLY A 160 23.61 -11.68 14.13
C GLY A 160 23.26 -10.73 15.27
N PHE A 161 22.82 -9.49 14.97
CA PHE A 161 22.27 -8.61 15.99
C PHE A 161 20.84 -9.02 16.33
N ASN A 162 20.46 -8.89 17.60
CA ASN A 162 19.08 -9.15 18.02
C ASN A 162 18.17 -8.01 17.51
N ILE A 163 17.29 -8.33 16.55
CA ILE A 163 16.33 -7.37 16.00
C ILE A 163 15.00 -7.29 16.76
N MET A 164 14.77 -8.13 17.78
CA MET A 164 13.51 -8.12 18.53
C MET A 164 13.12 -6.75 19.09
N PRO A 165 14.03 -5.90 19.59
CA PRO A 165 13.67 -4.55 20.04
C PRO A 165 13.08 -3.67 18.93
N PHE A 166 13.64 -3.76 17.71
CA PHE A 166 13.13 -3.00 16.56
C PHE A 166 11.75 -3.52 16.13
N VAL A 167 11.56 -4.85 16.12
CA VAL A 167 10.28 -5.47 15.79
C VAL A 167 9.21 -5.10 16.82
N ALA A 168 9.54 -5.17 18.11
CA ALA A 168 8.66 -4.76 19.20
C ALA A 168 8.27 -3.28 19.10
N GLY A 169 9.26 -2.40 18.87
CA GLY A 169 9.04 -0.96 18.67
C GLY A 169 8.15 -0.67 17.45
N ALA A 170 8.39 -1.35 16.32
CA ALA A 170 7.57 -1.24 15.13
C ALA A 170 6.13 -1.72 15.37
N GLY A 171 5.93 -2.77 16.17
CA GLY A 171 4.61 -3.24 16.59
C GLY A 171 3.84 -2.18 17.37
N VAL A 172 4.47 -1.57 18.38
CA VAL A 172 3.86 -0.49 19.19
C VAL A 172 3.56 0.74 18.33
N ALA A 173 4.51 1.16 17.48
CA ALA A 173 4.30 2.26 16.54
C ALA A 173 3.15 1.98 15.57
N GLY A 174 3.05 0.77 15.05
CA GLY A 174 1.96 0.32 14.17
C GLY A 174 0.60 0.40 14.84
N ILE A 175 0.50 0.00 16.11
CA ILE A 175 -0.72 0.13 16.91
C ILE A 175 -1.09 1.61 17.08
N ALA A 176 -0.14 2.47 17.45
CA ALA A 176 -0.39 3.90 17.64
C ALA A 176 -0.86 4.58 16.34
N ILE A 177 -0.22 4.29 15.21
CA ILE A 177 -0.63 4.80 13.89
C ILE A 177 -2.01 4.26 13.51
N GLY A 178 -2.28 2.98 13.76
CA GLY A 178 -3.58 2.36 13.50
C GLY A 178 -4.71 3.01 14.29
N PHE A 179 -4.47 3.31 15.58
CA PHE A 179 -5.42 4.05 16.41
C PHE A 179 -5.66 5.46 15.88
N ALA A 180 -4.60 6.17 15.47
CA ALA A 180 -4.73 7.51 14.89
C ALA A 180 -5.52 7.51 13.56
N ALA A 181 -5.40 6.44 12.77
CA ALA A 181 -6.08 6.30 11.47
C ALA A 181 -7.49 5.69 11.55
N LYS A 182 -7.93 5.24 12.74
CA LYS A 182 -9.15 4.45 12.95
C LYS A 182 -10.39 5.09 12.33
N ASP A 183 -10.64 6.36 12.61
CA ASP A 183 -11.86 7.04 12.15
C ASP A 183 -11.87 7.28 10.64
N THR A 184 -10.70 7.58 10.06
CA THR A 184 -10.56 7.70 8.61
C THR A 184 -10.87 6.36 7.95
N LEU A 185 -10.24 5.27 8.39
CA LEU A 185 -10.47 3.93 7.82
C LEU A 185 -11.92 3.48 8.01
N SER A 186 -12.51 3.72 9.17
CA SER A 186 -13.91 3.42 9.46
C SER A 186 -14.86 4.12 8.48
N ASN A 187 -14.60 5.39 8.14
CA ASN A 187 -15.39 6.12 7.16
C ASN A 187 -15.23 5.58 5.73
N LEU A 188 -14.02 5.20 5.33
CA LEU A 188 -13.77 4.62 4.00
C LEU A 188 -14.50 3.29 3.84
N ILE A 189 -14.39 2.39 4.83
CA ILE A 189 -15.07 1.10 4.82
C ILE A 189 -16.58 1.31 4.78
N ALA A 190 -17.11 2.23 5.61
CA ALA A 190 -18.52 2.55 5.60
C ALA A 190 -18.99 3.10 4.24
N GLY A 191 -18.21 3.96 3.60
CA GLY A 191 -18.53 4.48 2.27
C GLY A 191 -18.60 3.38 1.20
N VAL A 192 -17.66 2.44 1.23
CA VAL A 192 -17.67 1.29 0.31
C VAL A 192 -18.91 0.40 0.55
N LEU A 193 -19.24 0.10 1.81
CA LEU A 193 -20.42 -0.70 2.14
C LEU A 193 -21.73 -0.01 1.74
N LEU A 194 -21.86 1.30 1.93
CA LEU A 194 -23.04 2.05 1.47
C LEU A 194 -23.24 1.94 -0.06
N ILE A 195 -22.15 1.87 -0.84
CA ILE A 195 -22.21 1.72 -2.30
C ILE A 195 -22.54 0.28 -2.73
N ILE A 196 -22.06 -0.72 -1.97
CA ILE A 196 -22.26 -2.14 -2.26
C ILE A 196 -23.67 -2.58 -1.84
N ASP A 197 -24.03 -2.34 -0.58
CA ASP A 197 -25.28 -2.82 0.02
C ASP A 197 -26.48 -1.94 -0.35
N ARG A 198 -26.22 -0.68 -0.74
CA ARG A 198 -27.21 0.31 -1.20
C ARG A 198 -28.49 0.35 -0.33
N PRO A 199 -28.38 0.60 0.99
CA PRO A 199 -29.56 0.81 1.85
C PRO A 199 -30.36 2.07 1.45
N PHE A 200 -29.74 2.96 0.68
CA PHE A 200 -30.35 4.09 0.00
C PHE A 200 -29.51 4.47 -1.23
N GLU A 201 -30.13 5.14 -2.19
CA GLU A 201 -29.45 5.65 -3.38
C GLU A 201 -29.46 7.19 -3.44
N VAL A 202 -28.68 7.76 -4.37
CA VAL A 202 -28.73 9.20 -4.63
C VAL A 202 -30.12 9.55 -5.17
N GLY A 203 -30.77 10.52 -4.53
CA GLY A 203 -32.15 10.91 -4.79
C GLY A 203 -33.16 10.35 -3.79
N ASP A 204 -32.78 9.37 -2.96
CA ASP A 204 -33.65 8.91 -1.88
C ASP A 204 -33.77 9.94 -0.76
N ARG A 205 -34.92 9.93 -0.10
CA ARG A 205 -35.15 10.74 1.08
C ARG A 205 -34.94 9.92 2.34
N ILE A 206 -33.97 10.33 3.15
CA ILE A 206 -33.61 9.64 4.38
C ILE A 206 -33.72 10.56 5.60
N GLU A 207 -33.87 9.95 6.77
CA GLU A 207 -33.83 10.67 8.04
C GLU A 207 -32.44 11.25 8.32
N VAL A 208 -32.41 12.45 8.90
CA VAL A 208 -31.19 13.20 9.20
C VAL A 208 -31.15 13.55 10.69
N TRP A 209 -30.38 12.78 11.46
CA TRP A 209 -30.27 12.97 12.91
C TRP A 209 -29.41 14.15 13.35
N SER A 210 -28.59 14.69 12.44
CA SER A 210 -27.62 15.76 12.73
C SER A 210 -28.10 17.16 12.34
N ALA A 211 -29.38 17.30 11.96
CA ALA A 211 -29.96 18.58 11.58
C ALA A 211 -30.05 19.53 12.80
N PRO A 212 -29.89 20.86 12.60
CA PRO A 212 -30.10 21.84 13.67
C PRO A 212 -31.46 21.68 14.36
N LYS A 213 -31.54 21.99 15.65
CA LYS A 213 -32.82 22.01 16.37
C LYS A 213 -33.77 22.99 15.66
N ASN A 214 -34.97 22.53 15.33
CA ASN A 214 -36.01 23.22 14.53
C ASN A 214 -35.78 23.25 13.01
N ALA A 215 -34.85 22.46 12.46
CA ALA A 215 -34.74 22.21 11.03
C ALA A 215 -35.45 20.91 10.64
N ALA A 216 -35.63 20.69 9.34
CA ALA A 216 -36.17 19.45 8.82
C ALA A 216 -35.33 18.24 9.24
N THR A 217 -36.01 17.21 9.78
CA THR A 217 -35.42 15.96 10.26
C THR A 217 -35.16 14.93 9.16
N TRP A 218 -35.32 15.31 7.89
CA TRP A 218 -35.29 14.43 6.74
C TRP A 218 -34.85 15.23 5.50
N GLY A 219 -34.20 14.56 4.54
CA GLY A 219 -33.65 15.22 3.36
C GLY A 219 -33.25 14.26 2.26
N ASP A 220 -33.03 14.81 1.07
CA ASP A 220 -32.70 14.06 -0.13
C ASP A 220 -31.18 13.85 -0.24
N VAL A 221 -30.76 12.61 -0.47
CA VAL A 221 -29.35 12.25 -0.68
C VAL A 221 -28.88 12.84 -2.00
N ILE A 222 -27.89 13.73 -1.96
CA ILE A 222 -27.36 14.38 -3.17
C ILE A 222 -26.07 13.73 -3.68
N HIS A 223 -25.29 13.10 -2.80
CA HIS A 223 -24.02 12.47 -3.16
C HIS A 223 -23.51 11.53 -2.08
N ILE A 224 -23.13 10.31 -2.44
CA ILE A 224 -22.45 9.35 -1.56
C ILE A 224 -20.96 9.38 -1.93
N GLY A 225 -20.14 9.98 -1.06
CA GLY A 225 -18.69 10.03 -1.24
C GLY A 225 -17.97 8.94 -0.47
N LEU A 226 -16.67 8.82 -0.69
CA LEU A 226 -15.85 7.78 -0.05
C LEU A 226 -15.78 7.92 1.49
N ARG A 227 -15.72 9.15 2.01
CA ARG A 227 -15.64 9.45 3.46
C ARG A 227 -16.97 9.89 4.07
N ALA A 228 -17.80 10.57 3.29
CA ALA A 228 -18.99 11.24 3.78
C ALA A 228 -20.09 11.27 2.72
N THR A 229 -21.32 11.29 3.18
CA THR A 229 -22.53 11.45 2.38
C THR A 229 -23.07 12.84 2.56
N LYS A 230 -23.54 13.45 1.47
CA LYS A 230 -24.15 14.77 1.45
C LYS A 230 -25.66 14.60 1.29
N ILE A 231 -26.41 15.26 2.17
CA ILE A 231 -27.87 15.22 2.21
C ILE A 231 -28.37 16.65 2.20
N ARG A 232 -29.37 16.95 1.38
CA ARG A 232 -30.01 18.27 1.32
C ARG A 232 -31.36 18.19 2.01
N THR A 233 -31.52 18.95 3.08
CA THR A 233 -32.79 19.02 3.82
C THR A 233 -33.87 19.75 3.01
N THR A 234 -35.13 19.64 3.44
CA THR A 234 -36.23 20.41 2.81
C THR A 234 -36.09 21.92 2.97
N ASP A 235 -35.28 22.37 3.94
CA ASP A 235 -34.91 23.78 4.15
C ASP A 235 -33.75 24.23 3.23
N ASN A 236 -33.38 23.38 2.26
CA ASN A 236 -32.30 23.62 1.29
C ASN A 236 -30.90 23.80 1.94
N ILE A 237 -30.64 23.13 3.07
CA ILE A 237 -29.33 23.10 3.74
C ILE A 237 -28.63 21.80 3.39
N VAL A 238 -27.34 21.86 3.02
CA VAL A 238 -26.53 20.67 2.75
C VAL A 238 -25.80 20.24 4.02
N ILE A 239 -26.16 19.06 4.52
CA ILE A 239 -25.54 18.41 5.67
C ILE A 239 -24.56 17.35 5.15
N ILE A 240 -23.32 17.38 5.65
CA ILE A 240 -22.26 16.43 5.30
C ILE A 240 -22.03 15.52 6.50
N ILE A 241 -22.41 14.26 6.38
CA ILE A 241 -22.34 13.29 7.47
C ILE A 241 -21.23 12.28 7.16
N PRO A 242 -20.29 12.03 8.09
CA PRO A 242 -19.33 10.94 7.97
C PRO A 242 -20.06 9.60 7.75
N ASN A 243 -19.57 8.79 6.81
CA ASN A 243 -20.25 7.53 6.45
C ASN A 243 -20.35 6.57 7.64
N ASN A 244 -19.34 6.56 8.52
CA ASN A 244 -19.37 5.72 9.71
C ASN A 244 -20.48 6.12 10.70
N GLU A 245 -20.82 7.40 10.78
CA GLU A 245 -21.91 7.88 11.64
C GLU A 245 -23.28 7.52 11.09
N ILE A 246 -23.44 7.46 9.76
CA ILE A 246 -24.68 6.98 9.11
C ILE A 246 -24.87 5.49 9.42
N MET A 247 -23.83 4.67 9.21
CA MET A 247 -23.93 3.21 9.39
C MET A 247 -24.05 2.74 10.85
N LYS A 248 -23.72 3.59 11.82
CA LYS A 248 -23.90 3.28 13.25
C LYS A 248 -25.35 3.43 13.73
N ARG A 249 -26.22 4.04 12.93
CA ARG A 249 -27.62 4.33 13.28
C ARG A 249 -28.57 3.57 12.36
N ASP A 250 -29.80 3.41 12.80
CA ASP A 250 -30.85 2.84 11.97
C ASP A 250 -31.08 3.74 10.74
N ILE A 251 -31.10 3.18 9.54
CA ILE A 251 -31.31 3.96 8.31
C ILE A 251 -32.81 3.95 8.00
N ILE A 252 -33.46 5.11 8.14
CA ILE A 252 -34.85 5.29 7.78
C ILE A 252 -34.92 5.93 6.40
N ASN A 253 -35.32 5.14 5.40
CA ASN A 253 -35.52 5.59 4.03
C ASN A 253 -37.01 5.71 3.73
N TYR A 254 -37.44 6.92 3.39
CA TYR A 254 -38.85 7.26 3.16
C TYR A 254 -39.30 6.97 1.72
N THR A 255 -38.37 6.73 0.78
CA THR A 255 -38.69 6.65 -0.65
C THR A 255 -38.41 5.31 -1.32
N THR A 256 -37.79 4.35 -0.61
CA THR A 256 -37.46 3.03 -1.18
C THR A 256 -38.68 2.29 -1.74
N VAL A 257 -39.81 2.34 -1.03
CA VAL A 257 -41.02 1.58 -1.42
C VAL A 257 -41.93 2.41 -2.34
N THR A 258 -42.20 3.66 -1.97
CA THR A 258 -43.03 4.59 -2.74
C THR A 258 -42.62 6.03 -2.42
N LYS A 259 -42.93 6.96 -3.32
CA LYS A 259 -42.76 8.41 -3.08
C LYS A 259 -43.89 9.01 -2.25
N GLU A 260 -44.96 8.26 -2.04
CA GLU A 260 -46.11 8.69 -1.25
C GLU A 260 -45.77 8.67 0.24
N ILE A 261 -46.05 9.77 0.93
CA ILE A 261 -45.87 9.88 2.38
C ILE A 261 -47.22 10.05 3.07
N ARG A 262 -47.37 9.46 4.25
CA ARG A 262 -48.55 9.66 5.10
C ARG A 262 -48.34 10.87 5.99
N VAL A 263 -49.15 11.91 5.78
CA VAL A 263 -49.20 13.08 6.67
C VAL A 263 -50.28 12.85 7.73
N ARG A 264 -49.95 13.09 9.00
CA ARG A 264 -50.92 13.13 10.10
C ARG A 264 -51.15 14.57 10.49
N ILE A 265 -52.36 15.08 10.28
CA ILE A 265 -52.74 16.45 10.60
C ILE A 265 -53.59 16.41 11.86
N PRO A 266 -53.06 16.81 13.04
CA PRO A 266 -53.87 16.94 14.24
C PRO A 266 -54.76 18.17 14.07
N ILE A 267 -56.08 17.96 14.11
CA ILE A 267 -57.05 19.05 14.01
C ILE A 267 -57.66 19.26 15.40
N GLY A 268 -57.41 20.43 15.99
CA GLY A 268 -58.05 20.86 17.22
C GLY A 268 -59.42 21.46 16.92
N ILE A 269 -60.44 21.03 17.66
CA ILE A 269 -61.77 21.63 17.64
C ILE A 269 -62.06 22.27 19.00
N ALA A 270 -62.89 23.32 19.02
CA ALA A 270 -63.31 23.96 20.27
C ALA A 270 -64.08 22.96 21.15
N TYR A 271 -63.99 23.12 22.48
CA TYR A 271 -64.62 22.18 23.43
C TYR A 271 -66.14 22.11 23.31
N ASP A 272 -66.76 23.18 22.83
CA ASP A 272 -68.20 23.31 22.59
C ASP A 272 -68.62 22.93 21.15
N ALA A 273 -67.68 22.53 20.29
CA ALA A 273 -67.95 22.16 18.91
C ALA A 273 -68.58 20.74 18.80
N ASP A 274 -69.48 20.58 17.83
CA ASP A 274 -70.08 19.27 17.52
C ASP A 274 -69.06 18.36 16.81
N ILE A 275 -68.65 17.30 17.51
CA ILE A 275 -67.68 16.30 17.04
C ILE A 275 -68.19 15.55 15.80
N LYS A 276 -69.49 15.26 15.69
CA LYS A 276 -70.04 14.54 14.53
C LYS A 276 -69.94 15.40 13.29
N LYS A 277 -70.38 16.65 13.40
CA LYS A 277 -70.27 17.62 12.30
C LYS A 277 -68.82 17.88 11.90
N ALA A 278 -67.91 17.95 12.86
CA ALA A 278 -66.48 18.11 12.58
C ALA A 278 -65.91 16.91 11.79
N LYS A 279 -66.30 15.67 12.13
CA LYS A 279 -65.85 14.47 11.41
C LYS A 279 -66.38 14.35 9.98
N GLU A 280 -67.57 14.89 9.70
CA GLU A 280 -68.13 14.87 8.34
C GLU A 280 -67.45 15.87 7.39
N LEU A 281 -66.85 16.95 7.94
CA LEU A 281 -66.24 18.03 7.16
C LEU A 281 -64.73 17.83 6.88
N ILE A 282 -64.09 16.88 7.56
CA ILE A 282 -62.65 16.56 7.49
C ILE A 282 -62.43 15.28 6.71
#